data_AF-A0A6M7W945-F1
#
_entry.id   AF-A0A6M7W945-F1
#
_cell.length_a   1.000
_cell.length_b   1.000
_cell.length_c   1.000
_cell.angle_alpha   90.00
_cell.angle_beta   90.00
_cell.angle_gamma   90.00
#
_symmetry.space_group_name_H-M   'P 1'
#
loop_
_entity.id
_entity.type
_entity.pdbx_description
1 polymer ?
#
loop_
_entity_poly.entity_id
_entity_poly.type
_entity_poly.pdbx_seq_one_letter_code
_entity_poly.pdbx_strand_id
1 'polypeptide(L)'
;MARTRSGQLNCRVKFQARGDSTDEYGNPIPGGGQWGDQYECAARLQPIYGSSQNVEGVFASRLSAKQPYNLIVRNCAATRAVRTDWRVVDARQAQDANGASPRVFNIKTIVDPGEDRAWLEFLVVEGEAS
;
A
#
# COMPACT_ATOMS: atom_id res chain seq x y z
N MET A 1 20.24 4.27 8.82
CA MET A 1 18.96 4.87 8.36
C MET A 1 18.45 5.84 9.42
N ALA A 2 18.00 7.04 9.03
CA ALA A 2 17.38 7.97 9.98
C ALA A 2 16.03 7.39 10.46
N ARG A 3 15.83 7.27 11.79
CA ARG A 3 14.61 6.70 12.36
C ARG A 3 13.39 7.52 11.92
N THR A 4 12.35 6.85 11.43
CA THR A 4 11.09 7.51 11.08
C THR A 4 10.48 8.15 12.32
N ARG A 5 10.14 9.44 12.23
CA ARG A 5 9.52 10.22 13.31
C ARG A 5 8.08 10.59 12.94
N SER A 6 7.26 10.87 13.94
CA SER A 6 5.84 11.23 13.75
C SER A 6 5.64 12.42 12.80
N GLY A 7 6.56 13.38 12.80
CA GLY A 7 6.50 14.56 11.91
C GLY A 7 6.79 14.29 10.43
N GLN A 8 7.12 13.04 10.06
CA GLN A 8 7.42 12.67 8.68
C GLN A 8 6.23 12.00 7.97
N LEU A 9 5.08 11.85 8.63
CA LEU A 9 3.85 11.33 8.03
C LEU A 9 3.26 12.41 7.11
N ASN A 10 3.32 12.18 5.80
CA ASN A 10 2.98 13.16 4.76
C ASN A 10 1.64 12.89 4.06
N CYS A 11 1.01 11.74 4.27
CA CYS A 11 -0.23 11.35 3.60
C CYS A 11 -1.19 10.62 4.55
N ARG A 12 -2.43 10.41 4.09
CA ARG A 12 -3.41 9.51 4.72
C ARG A 12 -3.71 8.39 3.74
N VAL A 13 -3.75 7.17 4.23
CA VAL A 13 -3.98 5.99 3.41
C VAL A 13 -5.11 5.15 3.98
N LYS A 14 -5.83 4.49 3.09
CA LYS A 14 -6.86 3.50 3.39
C LYS A 14 -6.37 2.12 2.98
N PHE A 15 -6.51 1.16 3.88
CA PHE A 15 -6.31 -0.25 3.62
C PHE A 15 -7.64 -0.86 3.23
N GLN A 16 -7.67 -1.51 2.07
CA GLN A 16 -8.85 -2.16 1.52
C GLN A 16 -8.59 -3.65 1.35
N ALA A 17 -9.58 -4.46 1.75
CA ALA A 17 -9.59 -5.90 1.56
C ALA A 17 -10.72 -6.26 0.58
N ARG A 18 -10.56 -7.35 -0.18
CA ARG A 18 -11.67 -7.90 -0.95
C ARG A 18 -12.56 -8.73 -0.04
N GLY A 19 -13.86 -8.53 -0.15
CA GLY A 19 -14.83 -9.47 0.39
C GLY A 19 -14.88 -10.76 -0.45
N ASP A 20 -15.49 -11.79 0.12
CA ASP A 20 -15.90 -12.97 -0.65
C ASP A 20 -17.10 -12.60 -1.52
N SER A 21 -17.13 -13.10 -2.76
CA SER A 21 -18.30 -13.02 -3.63
C SER A 21 -18.79 -14.41 -3.97
N THR A 22 -20.01 -14.49 -4.48
CA THR A 22 -20.57 -15.73 -5.01
C THR A 22 -20.67 -15.62 -6.54
N ASP A 23 -20.32 -16.69 -7.24
CA ASP A 23 -20.58 -16.85 -8.68
C ASP A 23 -22.09 -17.01 -8.96
N GLU A 24 -22.50 -16.87 -10.21
CA GLU A 24 -23.85 -17.15 -10.72
C GLU A 24 -24.33 -18.59 -10.40
N TYR A 25 -23.40 -19.50 -10.13
CA TYR A 25 -23.66 -20.90 -9.75
C TYR A 25 -23.59 -21.18 -8.23
N GLY A 26 -23.51 -20.16 -7.38
CA GLY A 26 -23.51 -20.35 -5.93
C GLY A 26 -22.15 -20.75 -5.32
N ASN A 27 -21.09 -20.82 -6.12
CA ASN A 27 -19.74 -21.13 -5.63
C ASN A 27 -19.09 -19.88 -5.02
N PRO A 28 -18.47 -19.96 -3.82
CA PRO A 28 -17.74 -18.85 -3.26
C PRO A 28 -16.46 -18.58 -4.07
N ILE A 29 -16.29 -17.34 -4.53
CA ILE A 29 -15.07 -16.82 -5.14
C ILE A 29 -14.36 -16.00 -4.05
N PRO A 30 -13.39 -16.59 -3.33
CA PRO A 30 -12.59 -15.84 -2.36
C PRO A 30 -11.81 -14.74 -3.08
N GLY A 31 -11.95 -13.50 -2.62
CA GLY A 31 -11.37 -12.33 -3.28
C GLY A 31 -12.04 -11.93 -4.61
N GLY A 32 -13.25 -12.42 -4.90
CA GLY A 32 -14.06 -11.98 -6.03
C GLY A 32 -14.94 -10.76 -5.72
N GLY A 33 -15.06 -10.37 -4.46
CA GLY A 33 -15.94 -9.30 -4.00
C GLY A 33 -15.39 -7.90 -4.21
N GLN A 34 -16.25 -6.93 -3.90
CA GLN A 34 -15.88 -5.52 -3.93
C GLN A 34 -14.81 -5.22 -2.87
N TRP A 35 -13.94 -4.25 -3.18
CA TRP A 35 -12.95 -3.75 -2.24
C TRP A 35 -13.65 -2.92 -1.16
N GLY A 36 -13.55 -3.36 0.10
CA GLY A 36 -14.10 -2.65 1.26
C GLY A 36 -13.01 -1.97 2.08
N ASP A 37 -13.27 -0.72 2.52
CA ASP A 37 -12.42 0.04 3.44
C ASP A 37 -12.36 -0.67 4.81
N GLN A 38 -11.17 -1.09 5.24
CA GLN A 38 -10.98 -1.76 6.53
C GLN A 38 -10.39 -0.83 7.59
N TYR A 39 -9.42 -0.01 7.18
CA TYR A 39 -8.70 0.86 8.12
C TYR A 39 -8.11 2.07 7.41
N GLU A 40 -8.12 3.23 8.08
CA GLU A 40 -7.51 4.46 7.58
C GLU A 40 -6.51 5.01 8.60
N CYS A 41 -5.32 5.42 8.14
CA CYS A 41 -4.35 6.04 9.02
C CYS A 41 -3.43 7.04 8.31
N ALA A 42 -2.71 7.83 9.11
CA ALA A 42 -1.62 8.68 8.63
C ALA A 42 -0.38 7.82 8.33
N ALA A 43 0.26 8.10 7.20
CA ALA A 43 1.40 7.36 6.72
C ALA A 43 2.48 8.29 6.14
N ARG A 44 3.68 7.76 5.99
CA ARG A 44 4.74 8.35 5.18
C ARG A 44 4.85 7.54 3.90
N LEU A 45 4.61 8.17 2.75
CA LEU A 45 4.83 7.58 1.45
C LEU A 45 6.12 8.16 0.86
N GLN A 46 7.12 7.30 0.68
CA GLN A 46 8.42 7.66 0.12
C GLN A 46 8.65 6.93 -1.20
N PRO A 47 8.74 7.63 -2.34
CA PRO A 47 9.14 7.01 -3.60
C PRO A 47 10.56 6.44 -3.49
N ILE A 48 10.75 5.23 -4.02
CA ILE A 48 12.08 4.66 -4.15
C ILE A 48 12.69 5.15 -5.45
N TYR A 49 13.77 5.90 -5.33
CA TYR A 49 14.57 6.33 -6.48
C TYR A 49 15.84 5.49 -6.56
N GLY A 50 16.08 4.91 -7.74
CA GLY A 50 17.37 4.61 -8.40
C GLY A 50 18.60 4.09 -7.64
N SER A 51 18.96 4.64 -6.49
CA SER A 51 20.25 4.43 -5.84
C SER A 51 20.22 3.45 -4.66
N SER A 52 19.03 3.08 -4.16
CA SER A 52 18.86 2.18 -3.00
C SER A 52 18.47 0.74 -3.37
N GLN A 53 18.13 0.47 -4.64
CA GLN A 53 17.91 -0.86 -5.19
C GLN A 53 18.84 -1.02 -6.39
N ASN A 54 19.43 -2.21 -6.56
CA ASN A 54 20.29 -2.52 -7.69
C ASN A 54 19.68 -2.00 -9.00
N VAL A 55 20.54 -1.37 -9.80
CA VAL A 55 20.20 -0.62 -11.03
C VAL A 55 19.26 -1.41 -11.97
N GLU A 56 19.38 -2.73 -12.03
CA GLU A 56 18.59 -3.63 -12.87
C GLU A 56 17.09 -3.69 -12.49
N GLY A 57 16.75 -3.67 -11.20
CA GLY A 57 15.36 -3.68 -10.75
C GLY A 57 14.62 -2.36 -11.05
N VAL A 58 15.37 -1.26 -11.10
CA VAL A 58 14.86 0.08 -11.41
C VAL A 58 14.55 0.21 -12.90
N PHE A 59 15.40 -0.35 -13.77
CA PHE A 59 15.14 -0.37 -15.22
C PHE A 59 13.91 -1.21 -15.57
N ALA A 60 13.74 -2.39 -14.97
CA ALA A 60 12.55 -3.22 -15.17
C ALA A 60 11.26 -2.52 -14.72
N SER A 61 11.29 -1.81 -13.59
CA SER A 61 10.14 -1.08 -13.06
C SER A 61 9.74 0.11 -13.94
N ARG A 62 10.74 0.85 -14.47
CA ARG A 62 10.51 1.94 -15.44
C ARG A 62 9.98 1.44 -16.77
N LEU A 63 10.49 0.30 -17.26
CA LEU A 63 10.00 -0.34 -18.49
C LEU A 63 8.53 -0.76 -18.37
N SER A 64 8.07 -1.08 -17.15
CA SER A 64 6.68 -1.44 -16.87
C SER A 64 5.80 -0.27 -16.38
N ALA A 65 6.33 0.96 -16.34
CA ALA A 65 5.65 2.14 -15.77
C ALA A 65 5.10 1.94 -14.32
N LYS A 66 5.72 1.03 -13.54
CA LYS A 66 5.33 0.74 -12.16
C LYS A 66 6.30 1.41 -11.21
N GLN A 67 5.80 2.29 -10.34
CA GLN A 67 6.63 3.01 -9.39
C GLN A 67 6.53 2.38 -7.99
N PRO A 68 7.65 1.88 -7.42
CA PRO A 68 7.67 1.41 -6.04
C PRO A 68 7.81 2.55 -5.03
N TYR A 69 7.20 2.36 -3.86
CA TYR A 69 7.20 3.25 -2.72
C TYR A 69 7.41 2.47 -1.43
N ASN A 70 8.14 3.06 -0.48
CA ASN A 70 8.12 2.62 0.92
C ASN A 70 7.01 3.39 1.63
N LEU A 71 5.99 2.67 2.06
CA LEU A 71 4.89 3.18 2.86
C LEU A 71 5.17 2.82 4.33
N ILE A 72 5.34 3.83 5.18
CA ILE A 72 5.63 3.65 6.59
C ILE A 72 4.41 4.08 7.41
N VAL A 73 3.93 3.18 8.26
CA VAL A 73 2.77 3.41 9.14
C VAL A 73 3.10 3.04 10.58
N ARG A 74 2.37 3.64 11.52
CA ARG A 74 2.46 3.27 12.93
C ARG A 74 2.10 1.81 13.11
N ASN A 75 2.83 1.13 13.98
CA ASN A 75 2.52 -0.23 14.33
C ASN A 75 1.37 -0.27 15.36
N CYS A 76 0.17 -0.65 14.91
CA CYS A 76 -1.00 -0.91 15.74
C CYS A 76 -1.66 -2.25 15.37
N ALA A 77 -2.65 -2.69 16.15
CA ALA A 77 -3.37 -3.93 15.90
C ALA A 77 -3.98 -3.99 14.48
N ALA A 78 -4.57 -2.89 14.00
CA ALA A 78 -5.16 -2.81 12.67
C ALA A 78 -4.11 -2.96 11.56
N THR A 79 -2.97 -2.26 11.65
CA THR A 79 -1.89 -2.37 10.65
C THR A 79 -1.21 -3.74 10.65
N ARG A 80 -1.20 -4.46 11.77
CA ARG A 80 -0.68 -5.84 11.84
C ARG A 80 -1.60 -6.86 11.20
N ALA A 81 -2.90 -6.56 11.12
CA ALA A 81 -3.87 -7.41 10.45
C ALA A 81 -3.84 -7.27 8.93
N VAL A 82 -3.16 -6.24 8.40
CA VAL A 82 -2.99 -6.03 6.96
C VAL A 82 -2.17 -7.16 6.36
N ARG A 83 -2.63 -7.65 5.22
CA ARG A 83 -1.99 -8.75 4.47
C ARG A 83 -1.59 -8.28 3.07
N THR A 84 -0.78 -9.06 2.38
CA THR A 84 -0.31 -8.75 1.02
C THR A 84 -1.40 -8.89 -0.05
N ASP A 85 -2.51 -9.59 0.25
CA ASP A 85 -3.72 -9.65 -0.60
C ASP A 85 -4.59 -8.39 -0.51
N TRP A 86 -4.21 -7.43 0.33
CA TRP A 86 -4.90 -6.16 0.48
C TRP A 86 -4.26 -5.10 -0.42
N ARG A 87 -5.01 -4.04 -0.68
CA ARG A 87 -4.49 -2.86 -1.39
C ARG A 87 -4.51 -1.62 -0.52
N VAL A 88 -3.64 -0.68 -0.84
CA VAL A 88 -3.58 0.63 -0.21
C VAL A 88 -4.11 1.67 -1.19
N VAL A 89 -4.92 2.59 -0.70
CA VAL A 89 -5.46 3.71 -1.47
C VAL A 89 -5.07 5.02 -0.79
N ASP A 90 -4.60 5.99 -1.57
CA ASP A 90 -4.36 7.34 -1.04
C ASP A 90 -5.71 8.02 -0.72
N ALA A 91 -5.95 8.26 0.57
CA ALA A 91 -7.20 8.85 1.06
C ALA A 91 -7.34 10.33 0.69
N ARG A 92 -6.22 11.03 0.43
CA ARG A 92 -6.25 12.45 0.06
C ARG A 92 -6.65 12.67 -1.39
N GLN A 93 -6.25 11.75 -2.28
CA GLN A 93 -6.56 11.86 -3.71
C GLN A 93 -7.89 11.24 -4.13
N ALA A 94 -8.59 10.58 -3.22
CA ALA A 94 -9.98 10.19 -3.43
C ALA A 94 -10.94 11.40 -3.64
N GLN A 95 -10.46 12.63 -3.45
CA GLN A 95 -11.23 13.88 -3.46
C GLN A 95 -10.56 14.99 -4.29
N ASP A 96 -9.80 14.67 -5.35
CA ASP A 96 -9.43 15.72 -6.30
C ASP A 96 -10.70 16.27 -6.96
N ALA A 97 -10.94 17.58 -6.85
CA ALA A 97 -12.04 18.31 -7.47
C ALA A 97 -12.11 18.16 -8.99
N ASN A 98 -11.05 17.63 -9.62
CA ASN A 98 -10.97 17.33 -11.05
C ASN A 98 -11.38 15.90 -11.44
N GLY A 99 -11.88 15.09 -10.49
CA GLY A 99 -12.39 13.74 -10.78
C GLY A 99 -11.30 12.70 -11.07
N ALA A 100 -10.07 12.92 -10.57
CA ALA A 100 -8.97 11.98 -10.75
C ALA A 100 -9.19 10.68 -9.96
N SER A 101 -8.91 9.54 -10.58
CA SER A 101 -8.95 8.23 -9.92
C SER A 101 -7.98 8.20 -8.73
N PRO A 102 -8.37 7.64 -7.58
CA PRO A 102 -7.49 7.57 -6.42
C PRO A 102 -6.27 6.70 -6.73
N ARG A 103 -5.09 7.10 -6.24
CA ARG A 103 -3.87 6.30 -6.38
C ARG A 103 -4.01 5.01 -5.59
N VAL A 104 -3.86 3.88 -6.30
CA VAL A 104 -3.93 2.54 -5.73
C VAL A 104 -2.54 1.92 -5.75
N PHE A 105 -2.18 1.29 -4.65
CA PHE A 105 -0.92 0.60 -4.47
C PHE A 105 -1.15 -0.85 -4.06
N ASN A 106 -0.47 -1.77 -4.75
CA ASN A 106 -0.41 -3.18 -4.37
C ASN A 106 0.67 -3.38 -3.30
N ILE A 107 0.40 -4.20 -2.28
CA ILE A 107 1.33 -4.50 -1.19
C ILE A 107 2.19 -5.70 -1.58
N LYS A 108 3.51 -5.52 -1.60
CA LYS A 108 4.47 -6.59 -1.93
C LYS A 108 5.06 -7.26 -0.71
N THR A 109 5.49 -6.47 0.25
CA THR A 109 6.11 -6.96 1.48
C THR A 109 5.73 -6.06 2.64
N ILE A 110 5.76 -6.64 3.84
CA ILE A 110 5.51 -5.96 5.11
C ILE A 110 6.67 -6.33 6.03
N VAL A 111 7.39 -5.35 6.55
CA VAL A 111 8.57 -5.55 7.40
C VAL A 111 8.54 -4.61 8.60
N ASP A 112 9.19 -5.02 9.69
CA ASP A 112 9.53 -4.16 10.83
C ASP A 112 11.04 -3.87 10.78
N PRO A 113 11.48 -2.80 10.10
CA PRO A 113 12.90 -2.55 9.88
C PRO A 113 13.62 -2.07 11.15
N GLY A 114 12.87 -1.62 12.16
CA GLY A 114 13.43 -1.10 13.41
C GLY A 114 13.56 -2.16 14.50
N GLU A 115 12.88 -3.31 14.35
CA GLU A 115 12.71 -4.37 15.36
C GLU A 115 12.15 -3.89 16.72
N ASP A 116 11.83 -2.60 16.82
CA ASP A 116 11.29 -1.93 18.01
C ASP A 116 9.75 -1.95 18.04
N ARG A 117 9.13 -2.52 17.00
CA ARG A 117 7.68 -2.58 16.82
C ARG A 117 7.01 -1.21 16.88
N ALA A 118 7.73 -0.11 16.64
CA ALA A 118 7.16 1.22 16.63
C ALA A 118 6.51 1.54 15.27
N TRP A 119 7.06 0.96 14.20
CA TRP A 119 6.70 1.23 12.82
C TRP A 119 6.64 -0.05 12.00
N LEU A 120 5.82 -0.02 10.96
CA LEU A 120 5.81 -1.05 9.92
C LEU A 120 6.09 -0.36 8.59
N GLU A 121 6.94 -0.99 7.78
CA GLU A 121 7.27 -0.56 6.44
C GLU A 121 6.70 -1.54 5.42
N PHE A 122 5.97 -0.99 4.46
CA PHE A 122 5.31 -1.71 3.40
C PHE A 122 6.00 -1.33 2.10
N LEU A 123 6.49 -2.32 1.36
CA LEU A 123 6.86 -2.11 -0.03
C LEU A 123 5.57 -2.13 -0.86
N VAL A 124 5.23 -1.00 -1.45
CA VAL A 124 4.01 -0.88 -2.26
C VAL A 124 4.33 -0.42 -3.67
N VAL A 125 3.55 -0.87 -4.65
CA VAL A 125 3.77 -0.56 -6.07
C VAL A 125 2.52 0.09 -6.64
N GLU A 126 2.69 1.28 -7.21
CA GLU A 126 1.61 2.02 -7.86
C GLU A 126 1.28 1.43 -9.24
N GLY A 127 -0.01 1.37 -9.56
CA GLY A 127 -0.50 0.96 -10.89
C GLY A 127 -0.38 -0.54 -11.18
N GLU A 128 0.01 -1.34 -10.20
CA GLU A 128 0.00 -2.79 -10.31
C GLU A 128 -1.34 -3.36 -9.82
N ALA A 129 -1.86 -4.36 -10.55
CA ALA A 129 -3.05 -5.09 -10.12
C ALA A 129 -2.83 -5.69 -8.72
N SER A 130 -3.83 -5.49 -7.86
CA SER A 130 -3.87 -5.95 -6.47
C SER A 130 -4.76 -7.17 -6.34
#